data_AF-A0A3Q2QW34-F1
#
_entry.id   AF-A0A3Q2QW34-F1
#
_cell.length_a   1.000
_cell.length_b   1.000
_cell.length_c   1.000
_cell.angle_alpha   90.00
_cell.angle_beta   90.00
_cell.angle_gamma   90.00
#
_symmetry.space_group_name_H-M   'P 1'
#
loop_
_entity.id
_entity.type
_entity.pdbx_description
1 polymer ?
#
loop_
_entity_poly.entity_id
_entity_poly.type
_entity_poly.pdbx_seq_one_letter_code
_entity_poly.pdbx_strand_id
1 'polypeptide(L)'
;MVLNLFLCNLFITWYYLIENTGTSTEDSSEEEDEEEEEEENSAECGAEDDERGADSKDVKPEESKNGISGSEGAEAEPQASAVNGRDEPFKLCCEKCKAVRQTHGTELVRPQRMSKGRFQLQLEGEGTYECSVTGLVFEASERVLVRYSVLSWSKFSSFLPSSWKFAGPIFNVETVNKDASVLTSIQFPHSICLAHPEEDLTFNVLHIKDNRPLVEPTSDHTGSHVKWNVTSLSPVGPIIQKTGSVEHHGVVLVYKQLGGDTNNYSFHVYLATNSASDIKDISKQVRGYKNRYIKIDKPPTCKLEEGTYRLVSQPEGDIKPEELKFTLAVTKMKGYFEAFFEERPPFQLSLIEINTDETVWSATIREGDCVDSSEKKPRKRTDSGRQRSSSHSEEEIGCKRPKFHDVSDGVKSGKTQGQDLSEKQLLQIAHHLGKEWKQVAIFVGIETKCLDDIQAVENCVHMQKLKMLVEWKKRHSGKATAYHLWNSLKDLDFLPNEVHQKLEGMMNDQAAK
;
A
#
# COMPACT_ATOMS: atom_id res chain seq x y z
N MET A 1 20.92 10.02 -34.71
CA MET A 1 20.60 8.60 -34.49
C MET A 1 21.76 7.82 -33.88
N VAL A 2 22.95 7.77 -34.50
CA VAL A 2 24.11 6.98 -34.01
C VAL A 2 24.52 7.26 -32.54
N LEU A 3 24.39 8.51 -32.07
CA LEU A 3 24.85 8.90 -30.73
C LEU A 3 24.11 8.19 -29.57
N ASN A 4 22.83 7.83 -29.73
CA ASN A 4 22.08 7.15 -28.67
C ASN A 4 22.49 5.66 -28.52
N LEU A 5 22.91 5.01 -29.61
CA LEU A 5 23.41 3.63 -29.58
C LEU A 5 24.73 3.50 -28.81
N PHE A 6 25.54 4.56 -28.75
CA PHE A 6 26.73 4.60 -27.89
C PHE A 6 26.37 4.66 -26.39
N LEU A 7 25.36 5.46 -26.02
CA LEU A 7 24.95 5.61 -24.62
C LEU A 7 24.32 4.32 -24.05
N CYS A 8 23.53 3.59 -24.84
CA CYS A 8 23.03 2.27 -24.41
C CYS A 8 24.16 1.25 -24.22
N ASN A 9 25.16 1.21 -25.11
CA ASN A 9 26.27 0.27 -24.99
C ASN A 9 27.19 0.56 -23.79
N LEU A 10 27.39 1.84 -23.41
CA LEU A 10 28.11 2.18 -22.18
C LEU A 10 27.38 1.70 -20.92
N PHE A 11 26.04 1.76 -20.88
CA PHE A 11 25.28 1.25 -19.74
C PHE A 11 25.40 -0.28 -19.59
N ILE A 12 25.37 -1.02 -20.71
CA ILE A 12 25.50 -2.48 -20.71
C ILE A 12 26.91 -2.93 -20.28
N THR A 13 27.97 -2.25 -20.76
CA THR A 13 29.34 -2.57 -20.34
C THR A 13 29.67 -2.12 -18.91
N TRP A 14 29.03 -1.04 -18.41
CA TRP A 14 29.16 -0.66 -17.00
C TRP A 14 28.50 -1.67 -16.06
N TYR A 15 27.34 -2.22 -16.44
CA TYR A 15 26.64 -3.28 -15.68
C TYR A 15 27.54 -4.52 -15.49
N TYR A 16 28.13 -5.03 -16.58
CA TYR A 16 29.03 -6.20 -16.55
C TYR A 16 30.36 -5.99 -15.81
N LEU A 17 30.78 -4.75 -15.57
CA LEU A 17 32.02 -4.47 -14.85
C LEU A 17 31.84 -4.50 -13.33
N ILE A 18 30.62 -4.29 -12.83
CA ILE A 18 30.31 -4.26 -11.39
C ILE A 18 30.20 -5.67 -10.80
N GLU A 19 29.68 -6.65 -11.56
CA GLU A 19 29.50 -8.03 -11.08
C GLU A 19 30.83 -8.81 -10.89
N ASN A 20 31.95 -8.30 -11.41
CA ASN A 20 33.25 -9.00 -11.43
C ASN A 20 34.32 -8.43 -10.45
N THR A 21 33.96 -7.54 -9.53
CA THR A 21 34.89 -7.01 -8.51
C THR A 21 34.33 -7.21 -7.09
N GLY A 22 34.65 -8.35 -6.45
CA GLY A 22 34.07 -8.67 -5.15
C GLY A 22 34.57 -9.94 -4.45
N THR A 23 35.85 -10.30 -4.56
CA THR A 23 36.43 -11.37 -3.71
C THR A 23 37.88 -11.06 -3.31
N SER A 24 38.04 -10.55 -2.09
CA SER A 24 39.26 -10.57 -1.27
C SER A 24 38.88 -10.18 0.16
N THR A 25 39.44 -10.89 1.14
CA THR A 25 39.24 -10.71 2.58
C THR A 25 39.90 -9.44 3.13
N GLU A 26 39.39 -8.90 4.25
CA GLU A 26 40.06 -8.86 5.58
C GLU A 26 39.19 -8.20 6.67
N ASP A 27 39.63 -8.29 7.94
CA ASP A 27 38.85 -8.10 9.18
C ASP A 27 38.45 -6.65 9.54
N SER A 28 37.45 -6.48 10.43
CA SER A 28 37.67 -6.01 11.83
C SER A 28 36.36 -5.82 12.63
N SER A 29 36.45 -5.93 13.97
CA SER A 29 35.59 -5.39 15.05
C SER A 29 34.05 -5.43 14.89
N GLU A 30 33.26 -6.15 15.68
CA GLU A 30 33.09 -6.04 17.16
C GLU A 30 32.82 -4.61 17.64
N GLU A 31 31.57 -4.28 17.94
CA GLU A 31 31.17 -3.54 19.15
C GLU A 31 29.86 -4.17 19.67
N GLU A 32 29.67 -4.13 20.99
CA GLU A 32 28.56 -4.72 21.74
C GLU A 32 27.67 -3.58 22.27
N ASP A 33 26.34 -3.75 22.27
CA ASP A 33 25.40 -2.86 22.96
C ASP A 33 24.51 -3.72 23.88
N GLU A 34 24.71 -3.58 25.18
CA GLU A 34 23.90 -4.18 26.25
C GLU A 34 22.77 -3.19 26.65
N GLU A 35 21.53 -3.66 26.80
CA GLU A 35 20.51 -2.95 27.60
C GLU A 35 19.85 -3.96 28.57
N GLU A 36 19.78 -3.58 29.84
CA GLU A 36 19.53 -4.49 30.98
C GLU A 36 18.03 -4.70 31.31
N GLU A 37 17.73 -5.79 32.00
CA GLU A 37 16.42 -6.06 32.59
C GLU A 37 16.31 -5.42 33.99
N GLU A 38 15.22 -4.71 34.29
CA GLU A 38 14.79 -4.43 35.67
C GLU A 38 13.39 -5.02 35.93
N GLU A 39 13.34 -6.14 36.65
CA GLU A 39 12.13 -6.57 37.37
C GLU A 39 12.05 -5.85 38.73
N GLU A 40 10.86 -5.39 39.11
CA GLU A 40 10.44 -5.43 40.53
C GLU A 40 9.08 -6.13 40.67
N ASN A 41 8.90 -6.79 41.81
CA ASN A 41 8.01 -7.95 41.97
C ASN A 41 7.13 -7.80 43.22
N SER A 42 5.91 -8.35 43.22
CA SER A 42 5.06 -8.46 44.43
C SER A 42 4.01 -9.59 44.31
N ALA A 43 4.18 -10.63 45.14
CA ALA A 43 3.19 -11.66 45.48
C ALA A 43 2.10 -11.11 46.46
N GLU A 44 1.05 -11.78 46.95
CA GLU A 44 0.49 -13.17 46.95
C GLU A 44 -1.05 -13.03 47.31
N CYS A 45 -1.97 -13.99 47.51
CA CYS A 45 -2.05 -15.47 47.56
C CYS A 45 -3.51 -15.97 47.36
N GLY A 46 -3.74 -17.30 47.38
CA GLY A 46 -5.06 -17.97 47.56
C GLY A 46 -5.72 -18.46 46.25
N ALA A 47 -5.99 -19.74 45.98
CA ALA A 47 -6.65 -20.83 46.77
C ALA A 47 -8.20 -20.64 46.88
N GLU A 48 -9.05 -21.65 46.69
CA GLU A 48 -8.87 -23.13 46.55
C GLU A 48 -10.08 -23.79 45.82
N ASP A 49 -9.91 -25.03 45.34
CA ASP A 49 -10.85 -26.15 45.07
C ASP A 49 -12.36 -25.97 44.76
N ASP A 50 -12.89 -26.81 43.81
CA ASP A 50 -13.71 -27.99 44.15
C ASP A 50 -13.81 -29.02 42.96
N GLU A 51 -14.31 -30.23 43.21
CA GLU A 51 -14.18 -31.43 42.35
C GLU A 51 -15.45 -31.90 41.57
N ARG A 52 -15.22 -32.89 40.67
CA ARG A 52 -16.12 -33.99 40.23
C ARG A 52 -17.30 -33.71 39.29
N GLY A 53 -17.48 -34.65 38.35
CA GLY A 53 -18.77 -34.91 37.69
C GLY A 53 -18.66 -35.65 36.35
N ALA A 54 -18.83 -36.98 36.35
CA ALA A 54 -18.90 -37.78 35.11
C ALA A 54 -20.22 -38.57 35.03
N ASP A 55 -20.81 -38.69 33.83
CA ASP A 55 -20.93 -39.96 33.09
C ASP A 55 -21.63 -39.76 31.73
N SER A 56 -21.47 -40.75 30.86
CA SER A 56 -22.06 -40.93 29.52
C SER A 56 -23.58 -41.17 29.50
N LYS A 57 -24.24 -40.77 28.39
CA LYS A 57 -24.91 -41.73 27.45
C LYS A 57 -25.51 -41.11 26.18
N ASP A 58 -25.29 -41.79 25.06
CA ASP A 58 -26.00 -41.63 23.79
C ASP A 58 -27.48 -42.08 23.86
N VAL A 59 -28.35 -41.45 23.06
CA VAL A 59 -29.39 -42.13 22.25
C VAL A 59 -29.68 -41.30 20.98
N LYS A 60 -29.55 -41.92 19.80
CA LYS A 60 -30.30 -41.55 18.58
C LYS A 60 -31.51 -42.49 18.43
N PRO A 61 -32.56 -42.07 17.73
CA PRO A 61 -32.82 -42.78 16.46
C PRO A 61 -33.28 -41.89 15.29
N GLU A 62 -32.95 -42.36 14.09
CA GLU A 62 -33.75 -42.44 12.86
C GLU A 62 -34.80 -41.34 12.55
N GLU A 63 -34.65 -40.55 11.48
CA GLU A 63 -34.96 -40.89 10.07
C GLU A 63 -36.45 -40.99 9.69
N SER A 64 -36.83 -40.35 8.59
CA SER A 64 -38.12 -40.50 7.90
C SER A 64 -37.98 -40.05 6.44
N LYS A 65 -38.15 -40.97 5.49
CA LYS A 65 -37.99 -40.74 4.04
C LYS A 65 -39.34 -40.57 3.34
N ASN A 66 -39.43 -39.61 2.40
CA ASN A 66 -40.34 -39.53 1.24
C ASN A 66 -40.03 -38.23 0.44
N GLY A 67 -40.05 -38.15 -0.90
CA GLY A 67 -40.06 -39.21 -1.91
C GLY A 67 -40.81 -38.85 -3.21
N ILE A 68 -40.09 -38.41 -4.27
CA ILE A 68 -40.54 -38.33 -5.70
C ILE A 68 -41.63 -37.25 -5.97
N SER A 69 -41.78 -36.50 -7.08
CA SER A 69 -41.10 -36.19 -8.37
C SER A 69 -41.41 -34.69 -8.70
N GLY A 70 -40.91 -33.99 -9.74
CA GLY A 70 -40.02 -34.30 -10.86
C GLY A 70 -40.63 -33.93 -12.22
N SER A 71 -40.29 -32.75 -12.78
CA SER A 71 -40.59 -32.32 -14.16
C SER A 71 -39.73 -31.13 -14.60
N GLU A 72 -39.30 -31.10 -15.86
CA GLU A 72 -38.50 -30.01 -16.46
C GLU A 72 -39.38 -28.89 -17.04
N GLY A 73 -38.79 -27.70 -17.25
CA GLY A 73 -39.41 -26.58 -17.96
C GLY A 73 -38.51 -25.34 -17.92
N ALA A 74 -38.12 -24.84 -19.10
CA ALA A 74 -37.19 -23.72 -19.22
C ALA A 74 -37.85 -22.50 -19.87
N GLU A 75 -37.59 -21.31 -19.35
CA GLU A 75 -37.60 -20.05 -20.09
C GLU A 75 -36.81 -18.98 -19.32
N ALA A 76 -36.40 -17.90 -19.99
CA ALA A 76 -35.45 -16.94 -19.44
C ALA A 76 -35.81 -15.48 -19.75
N GLU A 77 -35.76 -14.62 -18.74
CA GLU A 77 -35.67 -13.16 -18.92
C GLU A 77 -34.58 -12.57 -18.00
N PRO A 78 -33.79 -11.59 -18.47
CA PRO A 78 -32.70 -11.01 -17.71
C PRO A 78 -33.17 -9.87 -16.80
N GLN A 79 -33.12 -10.05 -15.47
CA GLN A 79 -33.34 -8.93 -14.54
C GLN A 79 -32.15 -7.97 -14.55
N ALA A 80 -32.41 -6.70 -14.87
CA ALA A 80 -31.41 -5.64 -14.89
C ALA A 80 -30.98 -5.25 -13.46
N SER A 81 -29.78 -5.65 -13.05
CA SER A 81 -29.17 -5.20 -11.79
C SER A 81 -28.65 -3.77 -11.91
N ALA A 82 -29.22 -2.86 -11.11
CA ALA A 82 -28.90 -1.44 -11.18
C ALA A 82 -27.48 -1.11 -10.67
N VAL A 83 -26.72 -0.36 -11.48
CA VAL A 83 -25.35 0.06 -11.17
C VAL A 83 -25.29 0.83 -9.85
N ASN A 84 -24.80 0.16 -8.82
CA ASN A 84 -24.39 0.76 -7.56
C ASN A 84 -22.97 0.30 -7.26
N GLY A 85 -22.01 1.22 -7.39
CA GLY A 85 -20.60 0.97 -7.05
C GLY A 85 -20.42 0.83 -5.54
N ARG A 86 -20.77 -0.34 -5.00
CA ARG A 86 -20.28 -0.81 -3.71
C ARG A 86 -18.88 -1.38 -3.91
N ASP A 87 -18.04 -1.29 -2.89
CA ASP A 87 -16.90 -2.19 -2.78
C ASP A 87 -17.46 -3.61 -2.62
N GLU A 88 -17.57 -4.39 -3.70
CA GLU A 88 -17.85 -5.82 -3.55
C GLU A 88 -16.67 -6.49 -2.82
N PRO A 89 -16.92 -7.49 -1.94
CA PRO A 89 -15.85 -8.31 -1.40
C PRO A 89 -15.03 -8.88 -2.55
N PHE A 90 -13.69 -8.76 -2.47
CA PHE A 90 -12.82 -9.42 -3.44
C PHE A 90 -13.17 -10.90 -3.49
N LYS A 91 -13.55 -11.40 -4.67
CA LYS A 91 -13.85 -12.82 -4.86
C LYS A 91 -12.53 -13.59 -4.77
N LEU A 92 -12.16 -13.97 -3.54
CA LEU A 92 -10.84 -14.50 -3.20
C LEU A 92 -10.48 -15.76 -4.00
N CYS A 93 -11.46 -16.60 -4.32
CA CYS A 93 -11.25 -17.87 -4.99
C CYS A 93 -12.35 -18.24 -6.01
N CYS A 94 -12.03 -19.20 -6.89
CA CYS A 94 -12.96 -19.74 -7.89
C CYS A 94 -14.01 -20.69 -7.28
N GLU A 95 -15.06 -21.02 -8.03
CA GLU A 95 -16.18 -21.86 -7.54
C GLU A 95 -15.73 -23.24 -7.04
N LYS A 96 -14.72 -23.86 -7.67
CA LYS A 96 -14.11 -25.11 -7.18
C LYS A 96 -13.51 -24.94 -5.78
N CYS A 97 -12.81 -23.84 -5.54
CA CYS A 97 -12.17 -23.57 -4.26
C CYS A 97 -13.19 -23.25 -3.16
N LYS A 98 -14.36 -22.68 -3.47
CA LYS A 98 -15.44 -22.49 -2.48
C LYS A 98 -15.97 -23.79 -1.85
N ALA A 99 -15.73 -24.95 -2.47
CA ALA A 99 -16.06 -26.26 -1.91
C ALA A 99 -15.01 -26.80 -0.94
N VAL A 100 -13.80 -26.23 -0.91
CA VAL A 100 -12.69 -26.66 -0.05
C VAL A 100 -12.87 -26.01 1.34
N ARG A 101 -13.54 -26.74 2.24
CA ARG A 101 -13.74 -26.44 3.67
C ARG A 101 -14.15 -24.99 3.98
N GLN A 102 -15.44 -24.72 4.05
CA GLN A 102 -15.93 -23.39 4.46
C GLN A 102 -15.77 -23.18 5.97
N THR A 103 -15.27 -22.00 6.36
CA THR A 103 -15.29 -21.50 7.74
C THR A 103 -16.72 -21.11 8.12
N HIS A 104 -17.49 -22.05 8.65
CA HIS A 104 -18.80 -21.76 9.21
C HIS A 104 -18.66 -20.96 10.51
N GLY A 105 -19.44 -19.89 10.67
CA GLY A 105 -19.55 -19.13 11.92
C GLY A 105 -18.63 -17.91 12.07
N THR A 106 -18.12 -17.32 10.97
CA THR A 106 -17.39 -16.05 11.04
C THR A 106 -18.34 -14.84 11.16
N GLU A 107 -18.03 -13.89 12.06
CA GLU A 107 -18.68 -12.58 12.09
C GLU A 107 -17.96 -11.61 11.14
N LEU A 108 -18.67 -11.06 10.15
CA LEU A 108 -18.08 -10.14 9.17
C LEU A 108 -17.96 -8.71 9.75
N VAL A 109 -16.74 -8.32 10.12
CA VAL A 109 -16.42 -7.04 10.77
C VAL A 109 -15.65 -6.09 9.84
N ARG A 110 -15.93 -4.78 9.93
CA ARG A 110 -15.34 -3.75 9.05
C ARG A 110 -14.29 -2.91 9.81
N PRO A 111 -13.01 -2.90 9.40
CA PRO A 111 -11.98 -2.15 10.10
C PRO A 111 -12.08 -0.64 9.89
N GLN A 112 -11.72 0.12 10.92
CA GLN A 112 -11.39 1.53 10.82
C GLN A 112 -10.04 1.68 10.09
N ARG A 113 -9.99 2.50 9.04
CA ARG A 113 -8.74 2.84 8.35
C ARG A 113 -8.05 3.99 9.05
N MET A 114 -6.77 3.81 9.37
CA MET A 114 -5.92 4.77 10.08
C MET A 114 -4.92 5.44 9.12
N SER A 115 -4.13 6.39 9.65
CA SER A 115 -3.02 7.00 8.92
C SER A 115 -1.93 5.97 8.54
N LYS A 116 -1.07 6.33 7.58
CA LYS A 116 0.00 5.48 7.01
C LYS A 116 -0.45 4.09 6.49
N GLY A 117 -1.75 3.86 6.32
CA GLY A 117 -2.30 2.60 5.80
C GLY A 117 -2.40 1.46 6.83
N ARG A 118 -2.39 1.80 8.13
CA ARG A 118 -2.79 0.87 9.21
C ARG A 118 -4.31 0.73 9.25
N PHE A 119 -4.77 -0.35 9.86
CA PHE A 119 -6.16 -0.67 10.14
C PHE A 119 -6.32 -0.94 11.64
N GLN A 120 -7.52 -0.71 12.16
CA GLN A 120 -7.90 -0.99 13.54
C GLN A 120 -9.28 -1.65 13.57
N LEU A 121 -9.45 -2.68 14.40
CA LEU A 121 -10.61 -3.56 14.42
C LEU A 121 -10.92 -3.94 15.87
N GLN A 122 -12.14 -3.65 16.34
CA GLN A 122 -12.60 -4.11 17.65
C GLN A 122 -13.23 -5.50 17.48
N LEU A 123 -12.76 -6.47 18.24
CA LEU A 123 -13.40 -7.77 18.44
C LEU A 123 -14.13 -7.70 19.78
N GLU A 124 -15.41 -8.03 19.83
CA GLU A 124 -16.27 -7.67 20.97
C GLU A 124 -16.30 -8.73 22.09
N GLY A 125 -15.84 -9.96 21.83
CA GLY A 125 -15.75 -11.04 22.80
C GLY A 125 -15.02 -12.26 22.24
N GLU A 126 -15.25 -13.42 22.85
CA GLU A 126 -14.84 -14.72 22.29
C GLU A 126 -15.56 -14.98 20.94
N GLY A 127 -14.83 -15.40 19.91
CA GLY A 127 -15.40 -15.71 18.61
C GLY A 127 -14.43 -15.64 17.43
N THR A 128 -14.95 -15.90 16.23
CA THR A 128 -14.19 -15.87 14.98
C THR A 128 -14.69 -14.72 14.10
N TYR A 129 -13.80 -13.81 13.71
CA TYR A 129 -14.12 -12.53 13.10
C TYR A 129 -13.40 -12.34 11.75
N GLU A 130 -14.15 -12.19 10.67
CA GLU A 130 -13.63 -11.99 9.32
C GLU A 130 -13.60 -10.50 8.94
N CYS A 131 -12.43 -10.02 8.53
CA CYS A 131 -12.24 -8.63 8.12
C CYS A 131 -12.70 -8.35 6.69
N SER A 132 -13.79 -7.60 6.56
CA SER A 132 -14.48 -7.27 5.29
C SER A 132 -13.67 -6.42 4.27
N VAL A 133 -12.40 -6.11 4.55
CA VAL A 133 -11.53 -5.26 3.72
C VAL A 133 -10.23 -5.96 3.33
N THR A 134 -9.77 -6.94 4.11
CA THR A 134 -8.48 -7.63 3.86
C THR A 134 -8.54 -9.14 3.93
N GLY A 135 -9.67 -9.77 4.27
CA GLY A 135 -9.77 -11.23 4.38
C GLY A 135 -8.89 -11.84 5.47
N LEU A 136 -8.52 -11.06 6.50
CA LEU A 136 -7.95 -11.65 7.72
C LEU A 136 -9.09 -12.19 8.56
N VAL A 137 -9.00 -13.45 8.97
CA VAL A 137 -9.89 -14.02 9.98
C VAL A 137 -9.13 -14.11 11.30
N PHE A 138 -9.69 -13.54 12.36
CA PHE A 138 -9.14 -13.58 13.72
C PHE A 138 -10.01 -14.48 14.59
N GLU A 139 -9.41 -15.44 15.28
CA GLU A 139 -10.05 -16.24 16.31
C GLU A 139 -9.59 -15.68 17.67
N ALA A 140 -10.51 -15.16 18.46
CA ALA A 140 -10.23 -14.46 19.70
C ALA A 140 -10.89 -15.18 20.89
N SER A 141 -10.17 -15.24 22.02
CA SER A 141 -10.67 -15.81 23.28
C SER A 141 -11.37 -14.78 24.18
N GLU A 142 -11.15 -13.49 23.96
CA GLU A 142 -11.85 -12.41 24.67
C GLU A 142 -11.89 -11.10 23.86
N ARG A 143 -12.53 -10.08 24.43
CA ARG A 143 -12.68 -8.75 23.83
C ARG A 143 -11.33 -8.04 23.64
N VAL A 144 -10.95 -7.79 22.39
CA VAL A 144 -9.64 -7.21 22.04
C VAL A 144 -9.72 -6.18 20.92
N LEU A 145 -8.93 -5.12 21.04
CA LEU A 145 -8.72 -4.14 19.98
C LEU A 145 -7.46 -4.54 19.19
N VAL A 146 -7.67 -5.06 17.98
CA VAL A 146 -6.59 -5.43 17.06
C VAL A 146 -6.23 -4.25 16.18
N ARG A 147 -4.93 -4.05 15.94
CA ARG A 147 -4.41 -3.20 14.88
C ARG A 147 -3.56 -4.04 13.94
N TYR A 148 -3.53 -3.68 12.67
CA TYR A 148 -2.72 -4.40 11.70
C TYR A 148 -2.39 -3.54 10.47
N SER A 149 -1.51 -4.04 9.61
CA SER A 149 -1.24 -3.44 8.30
C SER A 149 -0.76 -4.46 7.28
N VAL A 150 -1.21 -4.32 6.02
CA VAL A 150 -0.69 -5.09 4.89
C VAL A 150 0.72 -4.59 4.56
N LEU A 151 1.73 -5.45 4.61
CA LEU A 151 3.10 -5.11 4.26
C LEU A 151 3.39 -5.42 2.77
N SER A 152 4.66 -5.31 2.37
CA SER A 152 5.14 -5.65 1.03
C SER A 152 6.19 -6.76 1.14
N TRP A 153 6.06 -7.80 0.32
CA TRP A 153 7.06 -8.88 0.23
C TRP A 153 8.43 -8.39 -0.24
N SER A 154 8.53 -7.20 -0.84
CA SER A 154 9.82 -6.58 -1.20
C SER A 154 10.77 -6.31 -0.03
N LYS A 155 10.28 -6.35 1.22
CA LYS A 155 11.09 -6.27 2.45
C LYS A 155 11.46 -7.64 3.05
N PHE A 156 10.83 -8.72 2.60
CA PHE A 156 10.90 -10.03 3.27
C PHE A 156 11.27 -11.19 2.35
N SER A 157 11.23 -11.01 1.02
CA SER A 157 11.54 -12.08 0.06
C SER A 157 13.00 -12.56 0.11
N SER A 158 13.92 -11.78 0.69
CA SER A 158 15.30 -12.18 0.98
C SER A 158 15.43 -13.18 2.14
N PHE A 159 14.41 -13.32 2.99
CA PHE A 159 14.38 -14.27 4.09
C PHE A 159 13.75 -15.62 3.73
N LEU A 160 13.09 -15.70 2.56
CA LEU A 160 12.35 -16.88 2.15
C LEU A 160 13.31 -17.87 1.44
N PRO A 161 13.45 -19.13 1.90
CA PRO A 161 14.30 -20.10 1.23
C PRO A 161 13.76 -20.42 -0.16
N SER A 162 14.65 -20.73 -1.12
CA SER A 162 14.30 -20.90 -2.55
C SER A 162 13.30 -22.04 -2.86
N SER A 163 13.07 -22.96 -1.91
CA SER A 163 12.03 -24.00 -1.98
C SER A 163 10.61 -23.50 -1.68
N TRP A 164 10.48 -22.27 -1.16
CA TRP A 164 9.23 -21.67 -0.71
C TRP A 164 8.86 -20.46 -1.57
N LYS A 165 7.56 -20.27 -1.80
CA LYS A 165 6.99 -19.08 -2.46
C LYS A 165 5.92 -18.48 -1.55
N PHE A 166 5.68 -17.17 -1.63
CA PHE A 166 4.59 -16.55 -0.87
C PHE A 166 3.23 -16.94 -1.47
N ALA A 167 2.28 -17.30 -0.61
CA ALA A 167 0.95 -17.74 -1.02
C ALA A 167 -0.07 -16.58 -1.04
N GLY A 168 0.12 -15.58 -0.19
CA GLY A 168 -0.81 -14.47 0.05
C GLY A 168 -0.11 -13.20 0.55
N PRO A 169 -0.84 -12.24 1.13
CA PRO A 169 -0.24 -11.01 1.67
C PRO A 169 0.47 -11.28 3.00
N ILE A 170 1.58 -10.58 3.23
CA ILE A 170 2.23 -10.48 4.55
C ILE A 170 1.63 -9.31 5.34
N PHE A 171 1.39 -9.51 6.63
CA PHE A 171 0.76 -8.54 7.53
C PHE A 171 1.62 -8.34 8.78
N ASN A 172 1.63 -7.12 9.34
CA ASN A 172 1.96 -6.94 10.77
C ASN A 172 0.65 -6.87 11.54
N VAL A 173 0.53 -7.62 12.63
CA VAL A 173 -0.62 -7.61 13.55
C VAL A 173 -0.11 -7.25 14.95
N GLU A 174 -0.89 -6.47 15.70
CA GLU A 174 -0.62 -6.10 17.09
C GLU A 174 -1.94 -6.06 17.88
N THR A 175 -1.93 -6.48 19.14
CA THR A 175 -3.03 -6.29 20.10
C THR A 175 -2.80 -5.01 20.89
N VAL A 176 -3.88 -4.29 21.23
CA VAL A 176 -3.81 -3.06 22.05
C VAL A 176 -4.20 -3.37 23.49
N ASN A 177 -3.28 -3.12 24.42
CA ASN A 177 -3.45 -3.32 25.88
C ASN A 177 -3.84 -4.76 26.28
N LYS A 178 -3.47 -5.75 25.46
CA LYS A 178 -3.73 -7.19 25.62
C LYS A 178 -2.57 -8.00 25.06
N ASP A 179 -2.31 -9.16 25.63
CA ASP A 179 -1.28 -10.09 25.14
C ASP A 179 -1.66 -10.72 23.79
N ALA A 180 -0.67 -11.26 23.08
CA ALA A 180 -0.82 -12.00 21.83
C ALA A 180 -1.75 -13.23 21.95
N SER A 181 -1.72 -13.94 23.08
CA SER A 181 -2.52 -15.16 23.33
C SER A 181 -4.04 -14.96 23.35
N VAL A 182 -4.50 -13.71 23.38
CA VAL A 182 -5.91 -13.36 23.20
C VAL A 182 -6.41 -13.66 21.78
N LEU A 183 -5.51 -13.73 20.80
CA LEU A 183 -5.77 -14.29 19.47
C LEU A 183 -5.29 -15.74 19.46
N THR A 184 -6.19 -16.72 19.45
CA THR A 184 -5.83 -18.14 19.44
C THR A 184 -5.32 -18.58 18.07
N SER A 185 -5.92 -18.05 17.00
CA SER A 185 -5.48 -18.28 15.63
C SER A 185 -5.74 -17.08 14.71
N ILE A 186 -4.97 -17.00 13.63
CA ILE A 186 -5.19 -16.07 12.53
C ILE A 186 -5.22 -16.89 11.24
N GLN A 187 -6.21 -16.64 10.39
CA GLN A 187 -6.27 -17.20 9.05
C GLN A 187 -5.91 -16.14 8.02
N PHE A 188 -4.86 -16.43 7.25
CA PHE A 188 -4.32 -15.52 6.24
C PHE A 188 -4.87 -15.88 4.86
N PRO A 189 -5.37 -14.90 4.08
CA PRO A 189 -5.90 -15.15 2.75
C PRO A 189 -4.77 -15.50 1.78
N HIS A 190 -5.01 -16.44 0.86
CA HIS A 190 -4.07 -16.82 -0.18
C HIS A 190 -4.63 -16.67 -1.59
N SER A 191 -3.72 -16.54 -2.55
CA SER A 191 -4.01 -16.54 -3.98
C SER A 191 -4.00 -17.93 -4.62
N ILE A 192 -3.47 -18.96 -3.94
CA ILE A 192 -3.32 -20.32 -4.52
C ILE A 192 -4.68 -20.89 -4.95
N CYS A 193 -4.72 -21.55 -6.10
CA CYS A 193 -5.90 -22.23 -6.62
C CYS A 193 -5.88 -23.73 -6.27
N LEU A 194 -6.74 -24.16 -5.35
CA LEU A 194 -6.89 -25.56 -4.92
C LEU A 194 -7.91 -26.32 -5.80
N ALA A 195 -7.96 -26.00 -7.08
CA ALA A 195 -8.94 -26.53 -8.06
C ALA A 195 -8.63 -27.96 -8.53
N HIS A 196 -7.45 -28.47 -8.20
CA HIS A 196 -6.87 -29.74 -8.64
C HIS A 196 -6.12 -30.38 -7.45
N PRO A 197 -6.82 -31.09 -6.55
CA PRO A 197 -6.30 -31.44 -5.22
C PRO A 197 -5.40 -32.70 -5.18
N GLU A 198 -4.89 -33.18 -6.31
CA GLU A 198 -4.00 -34.36 -6.40
C GLU A 198 -2.51 -33.99 -6.21
N GLU A 199 -2.23 -32.94 -5.44
CA GLU A 199 -0.93 -32.27 -5.39
C GLU A 199 -0.41 -32.14 -3.96
N ASP A 200 0.86 -32.49 -3.73
CA ASP A 200 1.54 -32.30 -2.45
C ASP A 200 1.84 -30.80 -2.21
N LEU A 201 0.85 -30.10 -1.69
CA LEU A 201 0.88 -28.67 -1.34
C LEU A 201 1.10 -28.48 0.17
N THR A 202 2.30 -28.06 0.56
CA THR A 202 2.61 -27.75 1.97
C THR A 202 2.45 -26.25 2.23
N PHE A 203 1.46 -25.88 3.04
CA PHE A 203 1.29 -24.50 3.53
C PHE A 203 1.96 -24.31 4.90
N ASN A 204 2.79 -23.27 5.02
CA ASN A 204 3.36 -22.77 6.27
C ASN A 204 3.13 -21.25 6.36
N VAL A 205 3.59 -20.61 7.45
CA VAL A 205 3.79 -19.14 7.47
C VAL A 205 5.29 -18.81 7.57
N LEU A 206 5.69 -17.69 6.97
CA LEU A 206 6.93 -17.00 7.33
C LEU A 206 6.59 -16.00 8.43
N HIS A 207 7.26 -16.08 9.57
CA HIS A 207 7.08 -15.24 10.75
C HIS A 207 8.41 -14.54 11.10
N ILE A 208 8.40 -13.23 11.34
CA ILE A 208 9.62 -12.43 11.53
C ILE A 208 9.77 -12.02 13.01
N LYS A 209 10.01 -13.01 13.86
CA LYS A 209 10.17 -12.84 15.30
C LYS A 209 11.57 -12.30 15.62
N ASP A 210 11.67 -11.21 16.37
CA ASP A 210 12.93 -10.64 16.86
C ASP A 210 13.95 -10.35 15.72
N ASN A 211 13.46 -9.85 14.59
CA ASN A 211 14.17 -9.69 13.31
C ASN A 211 14.71 -10.97 12.66
N ARG A 212 14.40 -12.16 13.20
CA ARG A 212 14.80 -13.48 12.68
C ARG A 212 13.63 -14.12 11.91
N PRO A 213 13.85 -14.62 10.69
CA PRO A 213 12.82 -15.35 9.97
C PRO A 213 12.67 -16.78 10.47
N LEU A 214 11.44 -17.15 10.81
CA LEU A 214 11.02 -18.50 11.19
C LEU A 214 9.98 -19.00 10.20
N VAL A 215 10.03 -20.29 9.87
CA VAL A 215 9.00 -20.99 9.11
C VAL A 215 8.18 -21.83 10.08
N GLU A 216 6.93 -21.45 10.30
CA GLU A 216 6.05 -22.09 11.27
C GLU A 216 4.95 -22.92 10.58
N PRO A 217 4.59 -24.09 11.14
CA PRO A 217 3.57 -24.96 10.55
C PRO A 217 2.18 -24.33 10.63
N THR A 218 1.31 -24.66 9.67
CA THR A 218 -0.10 -24.25 9.69
C THR A 218 -0.98 -25.39 10.21
N SER A 219 -2.14 -25.07 10.80
CA SER A 219 -3.00 -26.08 11.44
C SER A 219 -4.06 -26.65 10.50
N ASP A 220 -4.55 -25.84 9.56
CA ASP A 220 -5.47 -26.25 8.49
C ASP A 220 -5.46 -25.22 7.35
N HIS A 221 -6.06 -25.56 6.21
CA HIS A 221 -6.31 -24.60 5.14
C HIS A 221 -7.66 -24.85 4.45
N THR A 222 -8.13 -23.82 3.75
CA THR A 222 -9.39 -23.78 3.00
C THR A 222 -9.11 -23.42 1.55
N GLY A 223 -10.13 -23.25 0.71
CA GLY A 223 -9.94 -22.76 -0.66
C GLY A 223 -9.56 -21.29 -0.80
N SER A 224 -9.40 -20.54 0.31
CA SER A 224 -9.05 -19.12 0.29
C SER A 224 -8.18 -18.64 1.46
N HIS A 225 -8.07 -19.39 2.56
CA HIS A 225 -7.31 -19.01 3.77
C HIS A 225 -6.50 -20.17 4.34
N VAL A 226 -5.34 -19.83 4.92
CA VAL A 226 -4.45 -20.72 5.68
C VAL A 226 -4.53 -20.36 7.17
N LYS A 227 -4.89 -21.29 8.06
CA LYS A 227 -4.97 -21.06 9.52
C LYS A 227 -3.63 -21.36 10.20
N TRP A 228 -3.14 -20.40 10.98
CA TRP A 228 -1.97 -20.53 11.86
C TRP A 228 -2.38 -20.19 13.30
N ASN A 229 -1.93 -21.00 14.25
CA ASN A 229 -2.15 -20.75 15.68
C ASN A 229 -1.08 -19.76 16.15
N VAL A 230 -1.48 -18.72 16.90
CA VAL A 230 -0.58 -17.60 17.20
C VAL A 230 0.50 -18.03 18.20
N THR A 231 1.77 -17.92 17.81
CA THR A 231 2.93 -18.16 18.69
C THR A 231 3.48 -16.88 19.31
N SER A 232 3.32 -15.76 18.62
CA SER A 232 3.54 -14.36 19.05
C SER A 232 3.06 -13.42 17.93
N LEU A 233 3.00 -12.10 18.14
CA LEU A 233 2.52 -11.15 17.13
C LEU A 233 3.66 -10.29 16.55
N SER A 234 4.00 -10.54 15.29
CA SER A 234 5.01 -9.80 14.51
C SER A 234 4.65 -9.85 13.01
N PRO A 235 5.51 -9.40 12.06
CA PRO A 235 5.27 -9.58 10.63
C PRO A 235 5.15 -11.06 10.24
N VAL A 236 4.00 -11.46 9.70
CA VAL A 236 3.66 -12.84 9.36
C VAL A 236 2.89 -12.92 8.04
N GLY A 237 3.17 -13.93 7.21
CA GLY A 237 2.50 -14.14 5.92
C GLY A 237 2.53 -15.58 5.44
N PRO A 238 1.49 -16.07 4.74
CA PRO A 238 1.39 -17.46 4.33
C PRO A 238 2.34 -17.75 3.16
N ILE A 239 2.98 -18.90 3.21
CA ILE A 239 3.94 -19.41 2.22
C ILE A 239 3.57 -20.85 1.82
N ILE A 240 4.00 -21.25 0.63
CA ILE A 240 3.73 -22.58 0.07
C ILE A 240 5.01 -23.21 -0.49
N GLN A 241 5.12 -24.52 -0.31
CA GLN A 241 6.09 -25.38 -0.98
C GLN A 241 5.33 -26.41 -1.83
N LYS A 242 5.76 -26.58 -3.08
CA LYS A 242 5.26 -27.58 -4.03
C LYS A 242 6.40 -28.10 -4.89
N THR A 243 6.39 -29.39 -5.21
CA THR A 243 7.20 -30.06 -6.24
C THR A 243 6.68 -29.77 -7.66
N GLY A 244 6.61 -28.50 -8.07
CA GLY A 244 6.18 -28.14 -9.42
C GLY A 244 5.72 -26.69 -9.58
N SER A 245 5.02 -26.44 -10.67
CA SER A 245 4.37 -25.15 -10.96
C SER A 245 3.06 -25.02 -10.19
N VAL A 246 2.61 -23.80 -9.88
CA VAL A 246 1.44 -23.54 -9.02
C VAL A 246 0.47 -22.61 -9.74
N GLU A 247 -0.82 -23.00 -9.80
CA GLU A 247 -1.87 -22.11 -10.29
C GLU A 247 -2.30 -21.13 -9.19
N HIS A 248 -2.36 -19.84 -9.54
CA HIS A 248 -2.87 -18.78 -8.69
C HIS A 248 -4.17 -18.21 -9.28
N HIS A 249 -5.11 -17.87 -8.40
CA HIS A 249 -6.08 -16.82 -8.65
C HIS A 249 -5.31 -15.52 -8.89
N GLY A 250 -5.27 -15.08 -10.15
CA GLY A 250 -4.59 -13.88 -10.60
C GLY A 250 -5.53 -12.70 -10.77
N VAL A 251 -4.96 -11.51 -10.97
CA VAL A 251 -5.67 -10.34 -11.47
C VAL A 251 -4.88 -9.62 -12.56
N VAL A 252 -5.61 -9.14 -13.56
CA VAL A 252 -5.12 -8.18 -14.56
C VAL A 252 -5.55 -6.77 -14.14
N LEU A 253 -4.58 -5.86 -13.98
CA LEU A 253 -4.81 -4.48 -13.56
C LEU A 253 -4.50 -3.52 -14.70
N VAL A 254 -5.54 -2.91 -15.28
CA VAL A 254 -5.44 -1.94 -16.39
C VAL A 254 -5.42 -0.52 -15.84
N TYR A 255 -4.46 0.29 -16.28
CA TYR A 255 -4.35 1.72 -15.94
C TYR A 255 -4.19 2.57 -17.21
N LYS A 256 -5.13 3.47 -17.50
CA LYS A 256 -5.03 4.42 -18.61
C LYS A 256 -4.15 5.61 -18.21
N GLN A 257 -3.23 6.03 -19.07
CA GLN A 257 -2.50 7.29 -18.92
C GLN A 257 -3.40 8.51 -19.16
N LEU A 258 -3.24 9.56 -18.36
CA LEU A 258 -3.85 10.87 -18.57
C LEU A 258 -2.81 11.91 -19.05
N GLY A 259 -3.25 12.85 -19.89
CA GLY A 259 -2.43 13.97 -20.37
C GLY A 259 -1.75 13.75 -21.73
N GLY A 260 -2.12 12.70 -22.47
CA GLY A 260 -1.84 12.59 -23.91
C GLY A 260 -2.81 13.41 -24.76
N ASP A 261 -2.65 13.35 -26.08
CA ASP A 261 -3.58 13.97 -27.04
C ASP A 261 -4.97 13.32 -26.94
N THR A 262 -6.03 14.09 -27.20
CA THR A 262 -7.43 13.64 -27.06
C THR A 262 -7.88 12.57 -28.07
N ASN A 263 -6.96 12.01 -28.85
CA ASN A 263 -7.19 10.95 -29.81
C ASN A 263 -6.31 9.70 -29.57
N ASN A 264 -5.38 9.70 -28.59
CA ASN A 264 -4.55 8.53 -28.31
C ASN A 264 -4.81 7.94 -26.91
N TYR A 265 -4.56 6.64 -26.79
CA TYR A 265 -4.84 5.86 -25.58
C TYR A 265 -3.65 4.93 -25.28
N SER A 266 -2.82 5.29 -24.30
CA SER A 266 -1.85 4.37 -23.67
C SER A 266 -2.45 3.78 -22.40
N PHE A 267 -2.33 2.45 -22.25
CA PHE A 267 -2.68 1.70 -21.06
C PHE A 267 -1.47 0.89 -20.56
N HIS A 268 -1.19 0.96 -19.25
CA HIS A 268 -0.34 -0.03 -18.59
C HIS A 268 -1.21 -1.19 -18.09
N VAL A 269 -0.87 -2.42 -18.48
CA VAL A 269 -1.57 -3.65 -18.09
C VAL A 269 -0.62 -4.52 -17.27
N TYR A 270 -0.89 -4.66 -15.98
CA TYR A 270 -0.09 -5.44 -15.04
C TYR A 270 -0.72 -6.81 -14.78
N LEU A 271 0.14 -7.82 -14.61
CA LEU A 271 -0.23 -9.14 -14.09
C LEU A 271 0.15 -9.24 -12.62
N ALA A 272 -0.76 -9.70 -11.78
CA ALA A 272 -0.56 -9.86 -10.34
C ALA A 272 -1.25 -11.10 -9.79
N THR A 273 -0.81 -11.58 -8.63
CA THR A 273 -1.65 -12.46 -7.80
C THR A 273 -2.87 -11.68 -7.28
N ASN A 274 -3.98 -12.37 -7.00
CA ASN A 274 -5.15 -11.80 -6.30
C ASN A 274 -4.83 -11.58 -4.80
N SER A 275 -3.79 -10.81 -4.51
CA SER A 275 -3.24 -10.58 -3.18
C SER A 275 -3.23 -9.08 -2.87
N ALA A 276 -3.71 -8.73 -1.68
CA ALA A 276 -3.76 -7.36 -1.20
C ALA A 276 -2.39 -6.66 -1.14
N SER A 277 -1.28 -7.40 -1.00
CA SER A 277 0.08 -6.82 -1.07
C SER A 277 0.50 -6.51 -2.51
N ASP A 278 0.30 -7.46 -3.42
CA ASP A 278 0.75 -7.38 -4.82
C ASP A 278 0.01 -6.25 -5.57
N ILE A 279 -1.32 -6.18 -5.37
CA ILE A 279 -2.17 -5.11 -5.89
C ILE A 279 -1.79 -3.75 -5.28
N LYS A 280 -1.45 -3.71 -3.98
CA LYS A 280 -1.04 -2.48 -3.27
C LYS A 280 0.32 -1.96 -3.75
N ASP A 281 1.26 -2.85 -4.05
CA ASP A 281 2.60 -2.49 -4.51
C ASP A 281 2.59 -2.02 -5.97
N ILE A 282 1.85 -2.68 -6.87
CA ILE A 282 1.56 -2.14 -8.21
C ILE A 282 0.88 -0.76 -8.10
N SER A 283 -0.11 -0.62 -7.21
CA SER A 283 -0.75 0.68 -6.96
C SER A 283 0.23 1.74 -6.44
N LYS A 284 1.30 1.35 -5.73
CA LYS A 284 2.37 2.27 -5.27
C LYS A 284 3.31 2.63 -6.44
N GLN A 285 3.69 1.66 -7.26
CA GLN A 285 4.49 1.85 -8.47
C GLN A 285 3.81 2.82 -9.45
N VAL A 286 2.52 2.60 -9.76
CA VAL A 286 1.76 3.47 -10.68
C VAL A 286 1.64 4.91 -10.16
N ARG A 287 1.46 5.11 -8.84
CA ARG A 287 1.49 6.45 -8.21
C ARG A 287 2.87 7.09 -8.17
N GLY A 288 3.95 6.34 -8.41
CA GLY A 288 5.32 6.84 -8.44
C GLY A 288 5.75 7.39 -9.80
N TYR A 289 4.96 7.20 -10.86
CA TYR A 289 5.25 7.74 -12.18
C TYR A 289 5.00 9.25 -12.27
N LYS A 290 5.71 9.93 -13.19
CA LYS A 290 5.52 11.36 -13.47
C LYS A 290 4.19 11.67 -14.16
N ASN A 291 3.69 10.73 -14.98
CA ASN A 291 2.43 10.85 -15.68
C ASN A 291 1.28 10.46 -14.73
N ARG A 292 0.11 11.11 -14.85
CA ARG A 292 -1.09 10.68 -14.13
C ARG A 292 -1.66 9.43 -14.79
N TYR A 293 -2.16 8.49 -13.98
CA TYR A 293 -2.89 7.32 -14.44
C TYR A 293 -4.22 7.19 -13.69
N ILE A 294 -5.23 6.61 -14.34
CA ILE A 294 -6.47 6.14 -13.71
C ILE A 294 -6.60 4.64 -13.89
N LYS A 295 -7.02 3.93 -12.83
CA LYS A 295 -7.38 2.51 -12.94
C LYS A 295 -8.65 2.39 -13.78
N ILE A 296 -8.67 1.44 -14.71
CA ILE A 296 -9.84 1.07 -15.49
C ILE A 296 -10.47 -0.15 -14.83
N ASP A 297 -11.71 -0.02 -14.36
CA ASP A 297 -12.42 -1.13 -13.72
C ASP A 297 -13.01 -2.08 -14.78
N LYS A 298 -12.40 -3.26 -14.86
CA LYS A 298 -12.83 -4.42 -15.64
C LYS A 298 -12.86 -5.64 -14.72
N PRO A 299 -13.56 -6.74 -15.08
CA PRO A 299 -13.46 -8.01 -14.37
C PRO A 299 -11.98 -8.40 -14.26
N PRO A 300 -11.36 -8.39 -13.07
CA PRO A 300 -9.90 -8.43 -12.99
C PRO A 300 -9.39 -9.86 -12.94
N THR A 301 -10.20 -10.79 -12.43
CA THR A 301 -9.78 -12.14 -12.04
C THR A 301 -9.46 -13.03 -13.22
N CYS A 302 -8.35 -13.76 -13.11
CA CYS A 302 -7.91 -14.78 -14.04
C CYS A 302 -7.27 -15.96 -13.28
N LYS A 303 -6.79 -16.96 -14.03
CA LYS A 303 -5.82 -17.95 -13.55
C LYS A 303 -4.44 -17.53 -14.05
N LEU A 304 -3.41 -17.63 -13.20
CA LEU A 304 -2.03 -17.34 -13.55
C LEU A 304 -1.09 -18.39 -12.95
N GLU A 305 -0.27 -18.98 -13.80
CA GLU A 305 0.89 -19.80 -13.46
C GLU A 305 2.20 -19.04 -13.77
N GLU A 306 3.34 -19.41 -13.16
CA GLU A 306 4.65 -18.79 -13.45
C GLU A 306 5.17 -19.15 -14.86
N GLY A 307 4.67 -18.44 -15.87
CA GLY A 307 5.00 -18.63 -17.28
C GLY A 307 5.22 -17.31 -18.03
N THR A 308 5.28 -17.42 -19.36
CA THR A 308 5.36 -16.26 -20.27
C THR A 308 4.01 -16.05 -20.93
N TYR A 309 3.55 -14.79 -20.94
CA TYR A 309 2.26 -14.38 -21.47
C TYR A 309 2.44 -13.35 -22.57
N ARG A 310 1.48 -13.29 -23.49
CA ARG A 310 1.34 -12.22 -24.49
C ARG A 310 -0.01 -11.52 -24.32
N LEU A 311 -0.04 -10.21 -24.54
CA LEU A 311 -1.27 -9.43 -24.58
C LEU A 311 -1.58 -9.11 -26.04
N VAL A 312 -2.79 -9.45 -26.51
CA VAL A 312 -3.26 -9.16 -27.86
C VAL A 312 -4.48 -8.25 -27.83
N SER A 313 -4.75 -7.56 -28.93
CA SER A 313 -5.84 -6.57 -29.02
C SER A 313 -6.63 -6.63 -30.33
N GLN A 314 -7.90 -6.18 -30.27
CA GLN A 314 -8.73 -5.88 -31.44
C GLN A 314 -9.48 -4.55 -31.19
N PRO A 315 -9.32 -3.50 -32.03
CA PRO A 315 -8.35 -3.37 -33.13
C PRO A 315 -6.90 -3.57 -32.66
N GLU A 316 -5.99 -3.81 -33.62
CA GLU A 316 -4.57 -4.06 -33.36
C GLU A 316 -3.88 -2.77 -32.88
N GLY A 317 -3.45 -2.75 -31.61
CA GLY A 317 -2.64 -1.68 -31.02
C GLY A 317 -1.16 -2.04 -30.93
N ASP A 318 -0.32 -1.02 -30.75
CA ASP A 318 1.10 -1.22 -30.46
C ASP A 318 1.28 -1.69 -29.01
N ILE A 319 1.64 -2.96 -28.82
CA ILE A 319 1.79 -3.59 -27.50
C ILE A 319 3.26 -3.92 -27.26
N LYS A 320 3.82 -3.43 -26.14
CA LYS A 320 5.22 -3.67 -25.74
C LYS A 320 5.34 -4.01 -24.25
N PRO A 321 6.16 -4.99 -23.85
CA PRO A 321 6.84 -5.97 -24.71
C PRO A 321 5.83 -6.91 -25.40
N GLU A 322 6.27 -7.60 -26.45
CA GLU A 322 5.46 -8.65 -27.12
C GLU A 322 5.12 -9.80 -26.14
N GLU A 323 6.09 -10.14 -25.28
CA GLU A 323 6.00 -11.19 -24.27
C GLU A 323 6.40 -10.64 -22.88
N LEU A 324 5.68 -11.06 -21.83
CA LEU A 324 5.95 -10.71 -20.44
C LEU A 324 5.96 -11.96 -19.57
N LYS A 325 7.05 -12.19 -18.84
CA LYS A 325 7.15 -13.28 -17.86
C LYS A 325 6.46 -12.89 -16.54
N PHE A 326 5.45 -13.67 -16.14
CA PHE A 326 4.89 -13.60 -14.79
C PHE A 326 5.73 -14.42 -13.83
N THR A 327 6.07 -13.85 -12.67
CA THR A 327 6.78 -14.57 -11.60
C THR A 327 6.55 -13.91 -10.26
N LEU A 328 6.55 -14.73 -9.21
CA LEU A 328 6.45 -14.31 -7.82
C LEU A 328 7.78 -13.74 -7.30
N ALA A 329 8.92 -14.18 -7.84
CA ALA A 329 10.25 -13.73 -7.39
C ALA A 329 10.45 -12.21 -7.54
N VAL A 330 9.74 -11.57 -8.48
CA VAL A 330 9.78 -10.12 -8.68
C VAL A 330 8.78 -9.43 -7.75
N THR A 331 9.28 -8.91 -6.62
CA THR A 331 8.48 -8.29 -5.56
C THR A 331 8.54 -6.75 -5.49
N LYS A 332 9.57 -6.12 -6.06
CA LYS A 332 9.86 -4.68 -5.86
C LYS A 332 9.27 -3.73 -6.93
N MET A 333 9.32 -4.12 -8.20
CA MET A 333 8.62 -3.44 -9.31
C MET A 333 8.16 -4.50 -10.30
N LYS A 334 6.88 -4.49 -10.67
CA LYS A 334 6.32 -5.41 -11.66
C LYS A 334 6.51 -4.86 -13.07
N GLY A 335 6.81 -5.76 -14.01
CA GLY A 335 6.65 -5.47 -15.43
C GLY A 335 5.18 -5.31 -15.81
N TYR A 336 4.94 -4.74 -16.98
CA TYR A 336 3.62 -4.49 -17.56
C TYR A 336 3.71 -4.49 -19.07
N PHE A 337 2.57 -4.71 -19.73
CA PHE A 337 2.41 -4.35 -21.13
C PHE A 337 1.99 -2.87 -21.21
N GLU A 338 2.71 -2.06 -21.97
CA GLU A 338 2.15 -0.83 -22.52
C GLU A 338 1.38 -1.19 -23.79
N ALA A 339 0.09 -0.86 -23.84
CA ALA A 339 -0.77 -1.03 -25.00
C ALA A 339 -1.23 0.34 -25.49
N PHE A 340 -0.82 0.72 -26.71
CA PHE A 340 -1.04 2.03 -27.31
C PHE A 340 -1.95 1.95 -28.54
N PHE A 341 -2.92 2.85 -28.62
CA PHE A 341 -3.89 2.95 -29.71
C PHE A 341 -4.01 4.40 -30.20
N GLU A 342 -3.96 4.58 -31.53
CA GLU A 342 -4.32 5.83 -32.23
C GLU A 342 -5.81 5.89 -32.62
N GLU A 343 -6.47 4.73 -32.63
CA GLU A 343 -7.93 4.64 -32.81
C GLU A 343 -8.67 4.94 -31.49
N ARG A 344 -9.99 5.04 -31.56
CA ARG A 344 -10.85 5.21 -30.37
C ARG A 344 -11.44 3.87 -29.91
N PRO A 345 -11.75 3.72 -28.61
CA PRO A 345 -12.47 2.56 -28.09
C PRO A 345 -13.77 2.25 -28.89
N PRO A 346 -14.20 0.98 -28.96
CA PRO A 346 -13.82 -0.10 -28.07
C PRO A 346 -12.51 -0.82 -28.44
N PHE A 347 -11.73 -1.16 -27.42
CA PHE A 347 -10.58 -2.07 -27.53
C PHE A 347 -10.90 -3.35 -26.77
N GLN A 348 -10.92 -4.49 -27.45
CA GLN A 348 -10.88 -5.80 -26.80
C GLN A 348 -9.43 -6.15 -26.52
N LEU A 349 -9.10 -6.46 -25.26
CA LEU A 349 -7.81 -6.99 -24.85
C LEU A 349 -7.99 -8.46 -24.44
N SER A 350 -7.04 -9.31 -24.82
CA SER A 350 -6.96 -10.71 -24.39
C SER A 350 -5.54 -11.03 -23.92
N LEU A 351 -5.41 -11.67 -22.76
CA LEU A 351 -4.16 -12.20 -22.24
C LEU A 351 -4.09 -13.69 -22.55
N ILE A 352 -3.00 -14.13 -23.16
CA ILE A 352 -2.78 -15.50 -23.61
C ILE A 352 -1.50 -16.03 -22.97
N GLU A 353 -1.54 -17.23 -22.39
CA GLU A 353 -0.33 -17.94 -21.98
C GLU A 353 0.33 -18.60 -23.21
N ILE A 354 1.65 -18.42 -23.38
CA ILE A 354 2.33 -18.80 -24.64
C ILE A 354 2.53 -20.32 -24.77
N ASN A 355 2.67 -21.05 -23.67
CA ASN A 355 2.94 -22.49 -23.68
C ASN A 355 1.69 -23.34 -24.01
N THR A 356 0.50 -22.82 -23.67
CA THR A 356 -0.80 -23.51 -23.80
C THR A 356 -1.69 -22.91 -24.89
N ASP A 357 -1.39 -21.68 -25.33
CA ASP A 357 -2.25 -20.79 -26.13
C ASP A 357 -3.63 -20.51 -25.48
N GLU A 358 -3.77 -20.73 -24.17
CA GLU A 358 -5.02 -20.49 -23.46
C GLU A 358 -5.23 -18.98 -23.20
N THR A 359 -6.41 -18.46 -23.56
CA THR A 359 -6.83 -17.10 -23.22
C THR A 359 -7.31 -17.02 -21.77
N VAL A 360 -6.37 -16.89 -20.84
CA VAL A 360 -6.64 -16.87 -19.39
C VAL A 360 -7.42 -15.63 -18.90
N TRP A 361 -7.50 -14.56 -19.70
CA TRP A 361 -8.26 -13.35 -19.42
C TRP A 361 -8.65 -12.60 -20.69
N SER A 362 -9.82 -11.95 -20.70
CA SER A 362 -10.13 -10.92 -21.70
C SER A 362 -11.12 -9.87 -21.18
N ALA A 363 -11.06 -8.66 -21.71
CA ALA A 363 -12.02 -7.59 -21.42
C ALA A 363 -12.10 -6.54 -22.54
N THR A 364 -13.27 -5.92 -22.71
CA THR A 364 -13.47 -4.77 -23.61
C THR A 364 -13.41 -3.45 -22.84
N ILE A 365 -12.43 -2.61 -23.17
CA ILE A 365 -12.38 -1.20 -22.80
C ILE A 365 -13.26 -0.41 -23.79
N ARG A 366 -14.10 0.49 -23.28
CA ARG A 366 -15.04 1.33 -24.02
C ARG A 366 -14.79 2.80 -23.68
N GLU A 367 -15.28 3.71 -24.53
CA GLU A 367 -15.07 5.16 -24.39
C GLU A 367 -15.43 5.68 -22.98
N GLY A 368 -16.56 5.23 -22.42
CA GLY A 368 -17.02 5.62 -21.09
C GLY A 368 -16.14 5.14 -19.93
N ASP A 369 -15.33 4.09 -20.10
CA ASP A 369 -14.39 3.63 -19.08
C ASP A 369 -13.15 4.55 -19.00
N CYS A 370 -12.83 5.25 -20.10
CA CYS A 370 -11.60 6.01 -20.27
C CYS A 370 -11.64 7.45 -19.71
N VAL A 371 -12.67 7.78 -18.91
CA VAL A 371 -12.99 9.14 -18.44
C VAL A 371 -12.64 9.31 -16.96
N ASP A 372 -11.96 10.40 -16.61
CA ASP A 372 -11.69 10.76 -15.21
C ASP A 372 -12.99 11.25 -14.52
N SER A 373 -13.63 10.35 -13.78
CA SER A 373 -14.89 10.61 -13.07
C SER A 373 -14.76 11.51 -11.84
N SER A 374 -13.55 11.98 -11.49
CA SER A 374 -13.36 12.96 -10.41
C SER A 374 -13.90 14.36 -10.77
N GLU A 375 -13.97 14.70 -12.06
CA GLU A 375 -14.45 15.99 -12.53
C GLU A 375 -15.98 16.05 -12.72
N LYS A 376 -16.74 16.17 -11.61
CA LYS A 376 -17.99 16.99 -11.47
C LYS A 376 -18.70 16.78 -10.12
N LYS A 377 -18.14 17.34 -9.04
CA LYS A 377 -18.96 17.80 -7.90
C LYS A 377 -19.13 19.31 -7.98
N PRO A 378 -20.21 19.84 -8.58
CA PRO A 378 -20.42 21.28 -8.66
C PRO A 378 -20.56 21.86 -7.26
N ARG A 379 -19.67 22.80 -6.91
CA ARG A 379 -19.75 23.55 -5.65
C ARG A 379 -21.04 24.36 -5.65
N LYS A 380 -22.07 23.90 -4.93
CA LYS A 380 -23.26 24.72 -4.62
C LYS A 380 -22.79 26.00 -3.94
N ARG A 381 -22.85 27.13 -4.65
CA ARG A 381 -22.79 28.45 -4.03
C ARG A 381 -24.04 28.60 -3.20
N THR A 382 -23.90 28.60 -1.87
CA THR A 382 -24.95 29.04 -0.96
C THR A 382 -25.03 30.56 -1.04
N ASP A 383 -25.79 31.06 -2.00
CA ASP A 383 -26.06 32.48 -2.14
C ASP A 383 -27.07 32.93 -1.06
N SER A 384 -26.54 33.25 0.12
CA SER A 384 -27.33 33.74 1.25
C SER A 384 -27.64 35.23 1.08
N GLY A 385 -28.51 35.52 0.10
CA GLY A 385 -28.95 36.86 -0.27
C GLY A 385 -29.44 37.67 0.93
N ARG A 386 -28.61 38.59 1.42
CA ARG A 386 -28.92 39.43 2.58
C ARG A 386 -29.49 40.76 2.12
N GLN A 387 -30.79 40.77 1.78
CA GLN A 387 -31.51 42.02 1.50
C GLN A 387 -31.34 43.00 2.68
N ARG A 388 -30.90 44.21 2.37
CA ARG A 388 -31.03 45.39 3.25
C ARG A 388 -31.49 46.56 2.40
N SER A 389 -32.71 47.00 2.66
CA SER A 389 -33.34 48.16 2.06
C SER A 389 -32.99 49.44 2.82
N SER A 390 -32.56 50.46 2.10
CA SER A 390 -32.53 51.87 2.51
C SER A 390 -32.23 52.73 1.28
N SER A 391 -32.82 53.93 1.19
CA SER A 391 -32.88 54.69 -0.07
C SER A 391 -32.27 56.10 0.03
N HIS A 392 -31.81 56.60 -1.13
CA HIS A 392 -31.87 58.01 -1.58
C HIS A 392 -30.76 59.03 -1.21
N SER A 393 -30.57 60.00 -2.13
CA SER A 393 -29.90 61.33 -2.03
C SER A 393 -28.35 61.41 -1.93
N GLU A 394 -27.71 61.47 -3.11
CA GLU A 394 -27.05 62.67 -3.72
C GLU A 394 -26.27 63.72 -2.88
N GLU A 395 -25.16 64.20 -3.49
CA GLU A 395 -24.48 65.53 -3.36
C GLU A 395 -23.86 65.99 -2.00
N GLU A 396 -22.78 66.78 -1.91
CA GLU A 396 -21.62 67.08 -2.81
C GLU A 396 -20.46 67.70 -1.95
N ILE A 397 -19.30 68.01 -2.55
CA ILE A 397 -18.21 68.92 -2.05
C ILE A 397 -17.36 68.46 -0.84
N GLY A 398 -16.03 68.71 -0.87
CA GLY A 398 -15.19 68.71 0.35
C GLY A 398 -13.69 68.45 0.18
N CYS A 399 -12.90 69.40 -0.36
CA CYS A 399 -11.44 69.23 -0.51
C CYS A 399 -10.63 69.54 0.76
N LYS A 400 -9.56 68.76 1.05
CA LYS A 400 -8.18 69.24 1.34
C LYS A 400 -7.17 68.11 1.66
N ARG A 401 -5.92 68.30 1.23
CA ARG A 401 -4.71 67.62 1.77
C ARG A 401 -3.98 68.57 2.74
N PRO A 402 -3.18 68.04 3.67
CA PRO A 402 -1.77 68.47 3.77
C PRO A 402 -0.77 67.30 3.82
N LYS A 403 0.51 67.60 4.08
CA LYS A 403 1.68 66.68 4.06
C LYS A 403 2.15 66.34 5.48
N PHE A 404 2.91 65.22 5.60
CA PHE A 404 4.04 64.91 6.51
C PHE A 404 4.15 65.71 7.84
N HIS A 405 4.37 65.09 9.00
CA HIS A 405 5.50 64.19 9.26
C HIS A 405 5.26 63.16 10.41
N ASP A 406 6.20 62.23 10.51
CA ASP A 406 6.50 61.16 11.51
C ASP A 406 6.04 61.33 12.98
N VAL A 407 5.55 60.23 13.60
CA VAL A 407 6.02 59.59 14.86
C VAL A 407 4.99 58.56 15.42
N SER A 408 5.46 57.30 15.60
CA SER A 408 4.97 56.17 16.45
C SER A 408 3.53 55.62 16.40
N ASP A 409 3.46 54.32 16.69
CA ASP A 409 2.32 53.48 17.15
C ASP A 409 1.01 53.39 16.34
N GLY A 410 0.57 52.14 16.08
CA GLY A 410 -0.79 51.85 15.59
C GLY A 410 -0.89 50.70 14.57
N VAL A 411 -1.00 49.47 15.05
CA VAL A 411 -1.20 48.24 14.24
C VAL A 411 -2.34 48.38 13.22
N LYS A 412 -2.08 47.99 11.95
CA LYS A 412 -3.12 47.55 10.99
C LYS A 412 -2.67 46.31 10.24
N SER A 413 -3.42 45.22 10.41
CA SER A 413 -3.07 43.89 9.92
C SER A 413 -3.16 43.77 8.40
N GLY A 414 -2.01 43.60 7.74
CA GLY A 414 -1.94 42.95 6.43
C GLY A 414 -2.09 41.43 6.57
N LYS A 415 -2.57 40.75 5.52
CA LYS A 415 -2.69 39.28 5.52
C LYS A 415 -1.32 38.63 5.71
N THR A 416 -1.24 37.66 6.61
CA THR A 416 -0.04 36.85 6.87
C THR A 416 0.35 35.99 5.67
N GLN A 417 1.36 36.43 4.91
CA GLN A 417 2.31 35.48 4.32
C GLN A 417 3.25 35.02 5.44
N GLY A 418 3.42 33.71 5.57
CA GLY A 418 4.27 33.13 6.64
C GLY A 418 5.72 33.60 6.51
N GLN A 419 6.37 33.85 7.64
CA GLN A 419 7.77 34.31 7.66
C GLN A 419 8.72 33.21 7.16
N ASP A 420 9.65 33.58 6.28
CA ASP A 420 10.77 32.71 5.89
C ASP A 420 11.58 32.29 7.13
N LEU A 421 12.01 31.03 7.18
CA LEU A 421 12.75 30.46 8.31
C LEU A 421 14.01 31.26 8.63
N SER A 422 14.17 31.68 9.89
CA SER A 422 15.41 32.32 10.35
C SER A 422 16.57 31.33 10.39
N GLU A 423 17.81 31.81 10.29
CA GLU A 423 19.00 30.96 10.33
C GLU A 423 19.10 30.17 11.65
N LYS A 424 18.64 30.74 12.77
CA LYS A 424 18.49 30.06 14.06
C LYS A 424 17.50 28.89 14.02
N GLN A 425 16.42 28.98 13.23
CA GLN A 425 15.49 27.87 13.02
C GLN A 425 16.09 26.80 12.11
N LEU A 426 16.80 27.18 11.04
CA LEU A 426 17.53 26.25 10.17
C LEU A 426 18.60 25.48 10.96
N LEU A 427 19.32 26.14 11.87
CA LEU A 427 20.28 25.52 12.79
C LEU A 427 19.62 24.49 13.72
N GLN A 428 18.43 24.79 14.26
CA GLN A 428 17.68 23.82 15.06
C GLN A 428 17.24 22.60 14.25
N ILE A 429 16.89 22.76 12.96
CA ILE A 429 16.56 21.63 12.08
C ILE A 429 17.83 20.84 11.73
N ALA A 430 18.94 21.51 11.45
CA ALA A 430 20.26 20.91 11.18
C ALA A 430 20.84 20.10 12.36
N HIS A 431 20.32 20.28 13.58
CA HIS A 431 20.68 19.46 14.74
C HIS A 431 19.97 18.09 14.74
N HIS A 432 18.76 18.00 14.18
CA HIS A 432 17.93 16.79 14.21
C HIS A 432 18.03 15.94 12.93
N LEU A 433 18.62 16.48 11.86
CA LEU A 433 19.06 15.69 10.71
C LEU A 433 20.24 14.79 11.11
N GLY A 434 20.19 13.51 10.79
CA GLY A 434 21.18 12.47 11.10
C GLY A 434 22.23 12.28 9.99
N LYS A 435 22.43 11.04 9.51
CA LYS A 435 23.36 10.71 8.41
C LYS A 435 22.71 10.94 7.02
N GLU A 436 21.37 10.95 6.96
CA GLU A 436 20.52 11.05 5.78
C GLU A 436 20.43 12.46 5.16
N TRP A 437 21.07 13.47 5.77
CA TRP A 437 20.99 14.87 5.35
C TRP A 437 21.37 15.13 3.87
N LYS A 438 22.20 14.28 3.28
CA LYS A 438 22.54 14.33 1.85
C LYS A 438 21.39 13.90 0.94
N GLN A 439 20.63 12.87 1.35
CA GLN A 439 19.46 12.39 0.63
C GLN A 439 18.34 13.43 0.72
N VAL A 440 18.15 13.99 1.92
CA VAL A 440 17.28 15.14 2.20
C VAL A 440 17.59 16.32 1.26
N ALA A 441 18.86 16.66 1.09
CA ALA A 441 19.28 17.75 0.20
C ALA A 441 18.84 17.55 -1.26
N ILE A 442 18.99 16.33 -1.79
CA ILE A 442 18.56 15.96 -3.15
C ILE A 442 17.03 16.09 -3.26
N PHE A 443 16.28 15.60 -2.26
CA PHE A 443 14.81 15.72 -2.23
C PHE A 443 14.31 17.17 -2.16
N VAL A 444 15.05 18.08 -1.52
CA VAL A 444 14.72 19.51 -1.50
C VAL A 444 15.33 20.31 -2.67
N GLY A 445 15.86 19.64 -3.70
CA GLY A 445 16.28 20.30 -4.95
C GLY A 445 17.70 20.90 -4.95
N ILE A 446 18.59 20.41 -4.08
CA ILE A 446 20.01 20.76 -4.11
C ILE A 446 20.75 19.74 -4.99
N GLU A 447 21.52 20.25 -5.96
CA GLU A 447 22.35 19.43 -6.86
C GLU A 447 23.50 18.76 -6.10
N THR A 448 23.88 17.54 -6.52
CA THR A 448 25.00 16.79 -5.92
C THR A 448 26.30 17.59 -5.89
N LYS A 449 26.64 18.26 -7.00
CA LYS A 449 27.81 19.16 -7.07
C LYS A 449 27.83 20.21 -5.94
N CYS A 450 26.67 20.76 -5.59
CA CYS A 450 26.57 21.75 -4.53
C CYS A 450 26.79 21.13 -3.13
N LEU A 451 26.52 19.83 -2.95
CA LEU A 451 26.90 19.09 -1.74
C LEU A 451 28.40 18.81 -1.71
N ASP A 452 29.01 18.48 -2.84
CA ASP A 452 30.45 18.30 -2.97
C ASP A 452 31.19 19.62 -2.64
N ASP A 453 30.71 20.75 -3.18
CA ASP A 453 31.20 22.10 -2.86
C ASP A 453 31.04 22.43 -1.36
N ILE A 454 29.90 22.07 -0.73
CA ILE A 454 29.68 22.25 0.72
C ILE A 454 30.65 21.39 1.55
N GLN A 455 30.89 20.14 1.15
CA GLN A 455 31.81 19.24 1.86
C GLN A 455 33.28 19.63 1.69
N ALA A 456 33.68 20.19 0.54
CA ALA A 456 35.04 20.67 0.31
C ALA A 456 35.37 21.95 1.09
N VAL A 457 34.36 22.72 1.49
CA VAL A 457 34.49 24.02 2.19
C VAL A 457 34.13 23.95 3.68
N GLU A 458 33.52 22.86 4.14
CA GLU A 458 33.11 22.69 5.54
C GLU A 458 33.42 21.29 6.07
N ASN A 459 34.24 21.21 7.11
CA ASN A 459 34.60 19.94 7.76
C ASN A 459 33.59 19.52 8.84
N CYS A 460 32.88 20.48 9.47
CA CYS A 460 31.92 20.15 10.51
C CYS A 460 30.59 19.68 9.90
N VAL A 461 30.24 18.40 10.10
CA VAL A 461 29.00 17.79 9.57
C VAL A 461 27.72 18.53 10.01
N HIS A 462 27.70 19.13 11.20
CA HIS A 462 26.56 19.98 11.63
C HIS A 462 26.48 21.30 10.85
N MET A 463 27.62 21.91 10.53
CA MET A 463 27.68 23.11 9.68
C MET A 463 27.43 22.79 8.20
N GLN A 464 27.77 21.58 7.72
CA GLN A 464 27.36 21.10 6.38
C GLN A 464 25.82 21.05 6.28
N LYS A 465 25.14 20.49 7.30
CA LYS A 465 23.67 20.45 7.39
C LYS A 465 23.05 21.86 7.42
N LEU A 466 23.63 22.80 8.17
CA LEU A 466 23.19 24.20 8.15
C LEU A 466 23.38 24.82 6.77
N LYS A 467 24.58 24.72 6.17
CA LYS A 467 24.89 25.28 4.84
C LYS A 467 23.96 24.74 3.76
N MET A 468 23.61 23.45 3.82
CA MET A 468 22.61 22.80 2.97
C MET A 468 21.22 23.46 3.12
N LEU A 469 20.70 23.61 4.34
CA LEU A 469 19.40 24.25 4.58
C LEU A 469 19.38 25.76 4.24
N VAL A 470 20.51 26.46 4.41
CA VAL A 470 20.67 27.85 4.00
C VAL A 470 20.69 27.98 2.47
N GLU A 471 21.30 27.03 1.76
CA GLU A 471 21.31 26.99 0.29
C GLU A 471 19.93 26.66 -0.29
N TRP A 472 19.20 25.71 0.32
CA TRP A 472 17.77 25.51 0.06
C TRP A 472 16.98 26.83 0.21
N LYS A 473 17.16 27.54 1.34
CA LYS A 473 16.48 28.82 1.57
C LYS A 473 16.76 29.86 0.48
N LYS A 474 18.00 29.98 -0.01
CA LYS A 474 18.32 30.89 -1.13
C LYS A 474 17.56 30.51 -2.39
N ARG A 475 17.59 29.23 -2.76
CA ARG A 475 16.93 28.66 -3.95
C ARG A 475 15.40 28.82 -3.91
N HIS A 476 14.81 28.91 -2.72
CA HIS A 476 13.36 29.06 -2.50
C HIS A 476 12.93 30.40 -1.87
N SER A 477 13.64 31.50 -2.16
CA SER A 477 13.28 32.84 -1.67
C SER A 477 11.79 33.20 -1.89
N GLY A 478 11.13 33.71 -0.85
CA GLY A 478 9.68 33.98 -0.86
C GLY A 478 8.77 32.75 -0.70
N LYS A 479 9.35 31.55 -0.53
CA LYS A 479 8.67 30.30 -0.17
C LYS A 479 9.45 29.49 0.89
N ALA A 480 10.44 30.07 1.57
CA ALA A 480 11.34 29.35 2.46
C ALA A 480 10.77 29.22 3.89
N THR A 481 9.49 28.87 4.02
CA THR A 481 8.77 28.76 5.29
C THR A 481 8.78 27.32 5.85
N ALA A 482 8.48 27.17 7.15
CA ALA A 482 8.39 25.86 7.82
C ALA A 482 7.49 24.87 7.06
N TYR A 483 6.34 25.35 6.58
CA TYR A 483 5.38 24.55 5.80
C TYR A 483 5.96 24.02 4.49
N HIS A 484 6.73 24.82 3.75
CA HIS A 484 7.31 24.38 2.48
C HIS A 484 8.40 23.33 2.70
N LEU A 485 9.25 23.52 3.71
CA LEU A 485 10.27 22.54 4.09
C LEU A 485 9.60 21.23 4.54
N TRP A 486 8.64 21.29 5.47
CA TRP A 486 7.85 20.14 5.91
C TRP A 486 7.16 19.44 4.74
N ASN A 487 6.53 20.18 3.82
CA ASN A 487 5.82 19.59 2.68
C ASN A 487 6.75 18.93 1.65
N SER A 488 8.03 19.33 1.57
CA SER A 488 9.06 18.63 0.78
C SER A 488 9.67 17.42 1.50
N LEU A 489 9.45 17.26 2.81
CA LEU A 489 10.07 16.23 3.64
C LEU A 489 9.09 15.16 4.16
N LYS A 490 7.79 15.48 4.27
CA LYS A 490 6.71 14.62 4.81
C LYS A 490 6.61 13.21 4.21
N ASP A 491 7.13 13.01 2.99
CA ASP A 491 7.04 11.78 2.22
C ASP A 491 8.32 10.91 2.36
N LEU A 492 9.26 11.29 3.25
CA LEU A 492 10.52 10.59 3.51
C LEU A 492 10.42 9.70 4.75
N ASP A 493 10.07 8.43 4.57
CA ASP A 493 9.95 7.39 5.63
C ASP A 493 11.25 7.13 6.45
N PHE A 494 12.37 7.79 6.11
CA PHE A 494 13.69 7.62 6.73
C PHE A 494 14.18 8.85 7.54
N LEU A 495 13.36 9.89 7.68
CA LEU A 495 13.69 11.03 8.54
C LEU A 495 13.42 10.73 10.03
N PRO A 496 14.27 11.23 10.95
CA PRO A 496 13.96 11.22 12.38
C PRO A 496 12.65 11.95 12.69
N ASN A 497 11.82 11.41 13.58
CA ASN A 497 10.50 11.98 13.90
C ASN A 497 10.61 13.40 14.47
N GLU A 498 11.72 13.70 15.11
CA GLU A 498 12.08 14.95 15.77
C GLU A 498 12.17 16.08 14.73
N VAL A 499 12.61 15.78 13.50
CA VAL A 499 12.62 16.76 12.38
C VAL A 499 11.20 17.18 12.03
N HIS A 500 10.27 16.22 11.95
CA HIS A 500 8.86 16.50 11.64
C HIS A 500 8.16 17.23 12.79
N GLN A 501 8.28 16.75 14.02
CA GLN A 501 7.73 17.41 15.21
C GLN A 501 8.25 18.85 15.34
N LYS A 502 9.54 19.08 15.06
CA LYS A 502 10.14 20.42 15.16
C LYS A 502 9.62 21.37 14.09
N LEU A 503 9.41 20.89 12.86
CA LEU A 503 8.81 21.66 11.77
C LEU A 503 7.33 21.96 12.01
N GLU A 504 6.57 21.00 12.52
CA GLU A 504 5.15 21.17 12.88
C GLU A 504 4.99 22.16 14.05
N GLY A 505 5.86 22.09 15.06
CA GLY A 505 5.96 23.11 16.11
C GLY A 505 6.19 24.51 15.54
N MET A 506 7.16 24.68 14.64
CA MET A 506 7.41 25.97 13.97
C MET A 506 6.25 26.46 13.10
N MET A 507 5.44 25.57 12.53
CA MET A 507 4.21 25.93 11.81
C MET A 507 3.12 26.42 12.77
N ASN A 508 2.95 25.76 13.92
CA ASN A 508 1.97 26.14 14.93
C ASN A 508 2.34 27.47 15.61
N ASP A 509 3.63 27.68 15.93
CA ASP A 509 4.16 28.95 16.45
C ASP A 509 4.00 30.13 15.47
N GLN A 510 3.92 29.86 14.16
CA GLN A 510 3.62 30.85 13.12
C GLN A 510 2.12 31.09 12.90
N ALA A 511 1.24 30.22 13.43
CA ALA A 511 -0.21 30.39 13.39
C ALA A 511 -0.79 31.05 14.67
N ALA A 512 0.01 31.11 15.74
CA ALA A 512 -0.33 31.73 17.03
C ALA A 512 0.11 33.20 17.17
N LYS A 513 0.43 33.89 16.05
CA LYS A 513 0.89 35.29 15.99
C LYS A 513 0.23 36.05 14.84
#